data_AF-A0A800DUI2-F1
#
_entry.id   AF-A0A800DUI2-F1
#
_cell.length_a   1.000
_cell.length_b   1.000
_cell.length_c   1.000
_cell.angle_alpha   90.00
_cell.angle_beta   90.00
_cell.angle_gamma   90.00
#
_symmetry.space_group_name_H-M   'P 1'
#
loop_
_entity.id
_entity.type
_entity.pdbx_description
1 polymer ?
#
loop_
_entity_poly.entity_id
_entity_poly.type
_entity_poly.pdbx_seq_one_letter_code
_entity_poly.pdbx_strand_id
1 'polypeptide(L)'
;TPHIPWLEIPILPDSDNDGHLIEGPKPKRGDIVIFRYPINEKIHYVKRCVAVGGDYLFVYNKDLYLHPHEGDEFIKQNYPKENIVNIDGILWVKNPYRKNHPGIHNDPEVIDDGRYPQEIFNFGPIVVPKGEFFMMGDNRDHSNDSRFWGSVPYRLIVGKPWFIYFSWDKNYEVRWDRVGKSVEELEEEMKKGDF
;
A
#
# COMPACT_ATOMS: atom_id res chain seq x y z
N THR A 1 1.00 3.86 -23.15
CA THR A 1 -0.24 4.12 -23.91
C THR A 1 -1.41 3.92 -23.00
N PRO A 2 -2.39 4.83 -23.00
CA PRO A 2 -3.63 4.67 -22.27
C PRO A 2 -4.37 3.41 -22.73
N HIS A 3 -4.85 2.62 -21.76
CA HIS A 3 -5.66 1.43 -22.02
C HIS A 3 -7.08 1.65 -21.52
N ILE A 4 -8.06 1.04 -22.17
CA ILE A 4 -9.40 0.89 -21.57
C ILE A 4 -9.23 -0.02 -20.34
N PRO A 5 -9.63 0.42 -19.12
CA PRO A 5 -9.64 -0.46 -17.96
C PRO A 5 -10.39 -1.77 -18.29
N TRP A 6 -9.91 -2.91 -17.80
CA TRP A 6 -10.52 -4.24 -17.98
C TRP A 6 -10.41 -4.88 -19.38
N LEU A 7 -10.10 -4.12 -20.44
CA LEU A 7 -10.01 -4.62 -21.82
C LEU A 7 -8.59 -4.63 -22.39
N GLU A 8 -7.63 -3.94 -21.78
CA GLU A 8 -6.22 -3.90 -22.22
C GLU A 8 -6.03 -3.52 -23.70
N ILE A 9 -6.99 -2.76 -24.27
CA ILE A 9 -6.92 -2.26 -25.64
C ILE A 9 -6.25 -0.88 -25.63
N PRO A 10 -5.13 -0.66 -26.35
CA PRO A 10 -4.52 0.65 -26.50
C PRO A 10 -5.36 1.49 -27.48
N ILE A 11 -5.73 2.70 -27.06
CA ILE A 11 -6.74 3.50 -27.80
C ILE A 11 -6.18 4.79 -28.42
N LEU A 12 -5.07 5.34 -27.91
CA LEU A 12 -4.43 6.56 -28.42
C LEU A 12 -2.91 6.56 -28.16
N PRO A 13 -2.10 7.35 -28.91
CA PRO A 13 -0.73 7.65 -28.52
C PRO A 13 -0.71 8.39 -27.18
N ASP A 14 0.25 8.03 -26.32
CA ASP A 14 0.45 8.57 -24.97
C ASP A 14 1.22 9.89 -25.05
N SER A 15 0.52 11.02 -25.16
CA SER A 15 1.17 12.31 -25.45
C SER A 15 1.93 12.93 -24.27
N ASP A 16 1.59 12.55 -23.04
CA ASP A 16 2.17 13.03 -21.78
C ASP A 16 2.90 11.93 -20.99
N ASN A 17 2.91 10.69 -21.50
CA ASN A 17 3.59 9.53 -20.91
C ASN A 17 3.09 9.22 -19.49
N ASP A 18 1.84 9.60 -19.18
CA ASP A 18 1.22 9.38 -17.89
C ASP A 18 0.37 8.10 -17.85
N GLY A 19 0.18 7.44 -19.00
CA GLY A 19 -0.52 6.15 -19.11
C GLY A 19 -2.05 6.23 -19.00
N HIS A 20 -2.64 7.41 -18.90
CA HIS A 20 -4.06 7.64 -18.66
C HIS A 20 -4.72 8.46 -19.78
N LEU A 21 -6.04 8.28 -19.97
CA LEU A 21 -6.80 9.13 -20.90
C LEU A 21 -7.18 10.48 -20.28
N ILE A 22 -7.36 10.49 -18.96
CA ILE A 22 -7.81 11.63 -18.15
C ILE A 22 -7.09 11.51 -16.80
N GLU A 23 -6.39 12.56 -16.38
CA GLU A 23 -5.75 12.57 -15.05
C GLU A 23 -6.83 12.50 -13.96
N GLY A 24 -6.74 11.46 -13.13
CA GLY A 24 -7.66 11.22 -12.01
C GLY A 24 -7.03 11.54 -10.66
N PRO A 25 -7.80 11.46 -9.56
CA PRO A 25 -7.26 11.57 -8.22
C PRO A 25 -6.12 10.57 -7.99
N LYS A 26 -4.95 11.07 -7.58
CA LYS A 26 -3.78 10.24 -7.26
C LYS A 26 -4.01 9.46 -5.95
N PRO A 27 -3.40 8.27 -5.81
CA PRO A 27 -3.39 7.55 -4.54
C PRO A 27 -2.91 8.42 -3.38
N LYS A 28 -3.61 8.31 -2.26
CA LYS A 28 -3.24 8.91 -0.98
C LYS A 28 -2.65 7.85 -0.07
N ARG A 29 -1.89 8.30 0.93
CA ARG A 29 -1.42 7.46 2.03
C ARG A 29 -2.59 6.69 2.66
N GLY A 30 -2.42 5.39 2.83
CA GLY A 30 -3.41 4.48 3.39
C GLY A 30 -4.36 3.87 2.38
N ASP A 31 -4.43 4.35 1.14
CA ASP A 31 -5.36 3.81 0.13
C ASP A 31 -4.99 2.39 -0.30
N ILE A 32 -6.00 1.55 -0.58
CA ILE A 32 -5.80 0.29 -1.30
C ILE A 32 -5.87 0.59 -2.81
N VAL A 33 -4.85 0.14 -3.54
CA VAL A 33 -4.60 0.54 -4.92
C VAL A 33 -4.36 -0.69 -5.79
N ILE A 34 -5.02 -0.70 -6.94
CA ILE A 34 -4.76 -1.62 -8.04
C ILE A 34 -3.75 -0.96 -8.97
N PHE A 35 -2.69 -1.68 -9.32
CA PHE A 35 -1.67 -1.21 -10.26
C PHE A 35 -1.08 -2.37 -11.05
N ARG A 36 -0.44 -2.05 -12.17
CA ARG A 36 0.32 -2.98 -12.99
C ARG A 36 1.71 -3.18 -12.41
N TYR A 37 2.12 -4.42 -12.23
CA TYR A 37 3.43 -4.75 -11.66
C TYR A 37 4.57 -4.21 -12.56
N PRO A 38 5.51 -3.39 -12.08
CA PRO A 38 6.47 -2.72 -12.96
C PRO A 38 7.44 -3.62 -13.71
N ILE A 39 7.74 -4.82 -13.18
CA ILE A 39 8.60 -5.78 -13.88
C ILE A 39 7.81 -6.49 -14.99
N ASN A 40 6.50 -6.69 -14.80
CA ASN A 40 5.62 -7.30 -15.79
C ASN A 40 4.23 -6.66 -15.75
N GLU A 41 4.04 -5.65 -16.59
CA GLU A 41 2.83 -4.81 -16.60
C GLU A 41 1.54 -5.57 -17.00
N LYS A 42 1.65 -6.83 -17.44
CA LYS A 42 0.50 -7.71 -17.71
C LYS A 42 -0.14 -8.24 -16.43
N ILE A 43 0.52 -8.11 -15.28
CA ILE A 43 0.04 -8.62 -14.00
C ILE A 43 -0.45 -7.45 -13.15
N HIS A 44 -1.67 -7.58 -12.63
CA HIS A 44 -2.25 -6.62 -11.69
C HIS A 44 -1.96 -7.03 -10.26
N TYR A 45 -1.59 -6.05 -9.43
CA TYR A 45 -1.38 -6.20 -8.01
C TYR A 45 -2.35 -5.31 -7.25
N VAL A 46 -2.72 -5.73 -6.04
CA VAL A 46 -3.50 -4.94 -5.08
C VAL A 46 -2.69 -4.83 -3.80
N LYS A 47 -2.35 -3.60 -3.41
CA LYS A 47 -1.55 -3.30 -2.22
C LYS A 47 -2.01 -1.97 -1.61
N ARG A 48 -1.54 -1.69 -0.39
CA ARG A 48 -1.77 -0.41 0.26
C ARG A 48 -0.66 0.59 -0.10
N CYS A 49 -1.05 1.80 -0.48
CA CYS A 49 -0.15 2.93 -0.69
C CYS A 49 0.32 3.47 0.66
N VAL A 50 1.51 3.08 1.10
CA VAL A 50 2.04 3.47 2.42
C VAL A 50 2.87 4.75 2.38
N ALA A 51 3.23 5.24 1.19
CA ALA A 51 3.93 6.50 1.03
C ALA A 51 3.74 7.05 -0.39
N VAL A 52 3.76 8.37 -0.51
CA VAL A 52 3.65 9.09 -1.78
C VAL A 52 4.94 9.84 -2.08
N GLY A 53 5.12 10.30 -3.33
CA GLY A 53 6.32 11.00 -3.74
C GLY A 53 6.74 12.14 -2.80
N GLY A 54 8.02 12.15 -2.44
CA GLY A 54 8.63 13.04 -1.45
C GLY A 54 8.73 12.46 -0.04
N ASP A 55 7.90 11.47 0.29
CA ASP A 55 7.93 10.85 1.62
C ASP A 55 9.23 10.10 1.85
N TYR A 56 9.67 10.10 3.09
CA TYR A 56 10.85 9.37 3.54
C TYR A 56 10.42 8.21 4.41
N LEU A 57 10.90 7.00 4.12
CA LEU A 57 10.47 5.80 4.86
C LEU A 57 11.60 4.79 5.02
N PHE A 58 11.47 3.98 6.06
CA PHE A 58 12.22 2.74 6.22
C PHE A 58 11.38 1.70 6.97
N VAL A 59 11.83 0.45 6.91
CA VAL A 59 11.33 -0.62 7.78
C VAL A 59 12.48 -1.04 8.67
N TYR A 60 12.23 -1.13 9.98
CA TYR A 60 13.18 -1.66 10.95
C TYR A 60 12.47 -2.64 11.87
N ASN A 61 13.02 -3.84 11.98
CA ASN A 61 12.45 -4.94 12.76
C ASN A 61 10.93 -5.10 12.49
N LYS A 62 10.56 -5.18 11.19
CA LYS A 62 9.19 -5.28 10.66
C LYS A 62 8.26 -4.07 10.89
N ASP A 63 8.70 -3.06 11.62
CA ASP A 63 7.92 -1.84 11.84
C ASP A 63 8.20 -0.82 10.75
N LEU A 64 7.14 -0.25 10.19
CA LEU A 64 7.22 0.81 9.17
C LEU A 64 7.41 2.16 9.88
N TYR A 65 8.39 2.92 9.43
CA TYR A 65 8.63 4.30 9.86
C TYR A 65 8.44 5.21 8.66
N LEU A 66 7.57 6.21 8.82
CA LEU A 66 7.24 7.17 7.77
C LEU A 66 7.49 8.59 8.27
N HIS A 67 8.20 9.38 7.47
CA HIS A 67 8.29 10.82 7.58
C HIS A 67 7.57 11.43 6.36
N PRO A 68 6.32 11.91 6.53
CA PRO A 68 5.59 12.63 5.50
C PRO A 68 6.38 13.84 4.99
N HIS A 69 6.41 14.06 3.68
CA HIS A 69 7.14 15.19 3.07
C HIS A 69 6.67 16.58 3.53
N GLU A 70 5.47 16.69 4.10
CA GLU A 70 4.93 17.91 4.70
C GLU A 70 5.68 18.32 5.99
N GLY A 71 6.44 17.41 6.60
CA GLY A 71 7.38 17.68 7.69
C GLY A 71 6.78 17.58 9.11
N ASP A 72 7.59 17.99 10.08
CA ASP A 72 7.37 17.76 11.52
C ASP A 72 6.06 18.33 12.07
N GLU A 73 5.66 19.53 11.65
CA GLU A 73 4.41 20.14 12.12
C GLU A 73 3.18 19.39 11.61
N PHE A 74 3.24 18.89 10.37
CA PHE A 74 2.20 18.01 9.84
C PHE A 74 2.13 16.71 10.64
N ILE A 75 3.29 16.12 10.98
CA ILE A 75 3.34 14.90 11.79
C ILE A 75 2.65 15.11 13.14
N LYS A 76 3.00 16.18 13.86
CA LYS A 76 2.45 16.47 15.19
C LYS A 76 0.95 16.72 15.20
N GLN A 77 0.40 17.25 14.11
CA GLN A 77 -1.02 17.59 13.99
C GLN A 77 -1.89 16.40 13.53
N ASN A 78 -1.34 15.50 12.70
CA ASN A 78 -2.13 14.49 12.00
C ASN A 78 -1.94 13.06 12.54
N TYR A 79 -0.95 12.82 13.39
CA TYR A 79 -0.67 11.48 13.92
C TYR A 79 -0.76 11.42 15.45
N PRO A 80 -1.17 10.27 16.01
CA PRO A 80 -1.21 10.08 17.45
C PRO A 80 0.20 10.19 18.06
N LYS A 81 0.33 10.84 19.23
CA LYS A 81 1.62 11.07 19.88
C LYS A 81 2.36 9.78 20.20
N GLU A 82 1.63 8.70 20.48
CA GLU A 82 2.18 7.37 20.75
C GLU A 82 2.87 6.73 19.54
N ASN A 83 2.55 7.18 18.32
CA ASN A 83 3.17 6.71 17.09
C ASN A 83 4.38 7.57 16.68
N ILE A 84 4.58 8.74 17.29
CA ILE A 84 5.64 9.68 16.91
C ILE A 84 6.91 9.34 17.69
N VAL A 85 8.01 9.10 16.96
CA VAL A 85 9.33 8.84 17.55
C VAL A 85 10.36 9.80 16.96
N ASN A 86 11.32 10.25 17.76
CA ASN A 86 12.47 10.99 17.28
C ASN A 86 13.65 10.02 17.15
N ILE A 87 14.23 9.93 15.97
CA ILE A 87 15.43 9.13 15.70
C ILE A 87 16.42 10.04 14.99
N ASP A 88 17.58 10.26 15.62
CA ASP A 88 18.65 11.12 15.12
C ASP A 88 18.19 12.53 14.69
N GLY A 89 17.25 13.12 15.44
CA GLY A 89 16.73 14.45 15.18
C GLY A 89 15.62 14.51 14.13
N ILE A 90 15.21 13.39 13.54
CA ILE A 90 14.10 13.31 12.58
C ILE A 90 12.87 12.74 13.29
N LEU A 91 11.69 13.36 13.10
CA LEU A 91 10.43 12.80 13.55
C LEU A 91 9.92 11.74 12.56
N TRP A 92 9.58 10.58 13.09
CA TRP A 92 9.02 9.47 12.34
C TRP A 92 7.67 9.06 12.92
N VAL A 93 6.76 8.65 12.06
CA VAL A 93 5.53 7.98 12.43
C VAL A 93 5.73 6.49 12.32
N LYS A 94 5.75 5.82 13.46
CA LYS A 94 5.82 4.37 13.57
C LYS A 94 4.45 3.74 13.31
N ASN A 95 4.39 2.82 12.35
CA ASN A 95 3.20 2.07 11.94
C ASN A 95 1.92 2.93 11.79
N PRO A 96 1.94 3.97 10.94
CA PRO A 96 0.85 4.95 10.81
C PRO A 96 -0.53 4.34 10.48
N TYR A 97 -0.55 3.11 9.94
CA TYR A 97 -1.75 2.51 9.36
C TYR A 97 -2.37 1.39 10.22
N ARG A 98 -1.62 0.73 11.12
CA ARG A 98 -2.09 -0.49 11.81
C ARG A 98 -3.37 -0.29 12.64
N LYS A 99 -3.52 0.89 13.26
CA LYS A 99 -4.71 1.22 14.08
C LYS A 99 -5.98 1.36 13.25
N ASN A 100 -5.86 1.97 12.07
CA ASN A 100 -7.00 2.28 11.20
C ASN A 100 -7.28 1.19 10.16
N HIS A 101 -6.38 0.21 10.01
CA HIS A 101 -6.49 -0.85 9.03
C HIS A 101 -6.13 -2.18 9.69
N PRO A 102 -7.11 -2.85 10.35
CA PRO A 102 -6.86 -4.06 11.15
C PRO A 102 -6.35 -5.24 10.32
N GLY A 103 -6.52 -5.21 8.99
CA GLY A 103 -5.92 -6.18 8.08
C GLY A 103 -4.39 -6.16 8.07
N ILE A 104 -3.74 -5.08 8.52
CA ILE A 104 -2.28 -4.96 8.54
C ILE A 104 -1.71 -5.77 9.71
N HIS A 105 -0.96 -6.82 9.39
CA HIS A 105 -0.32 -7.68 10.39
C HIS A 105 1.02 -8.23 9.89
N ASN A 106 1.77 -8.76 10.85
CA ASN A 106 2.98 -9.55 10.63
C ASN A 106 2.72 -10.96 11.15
N ASP A 107 3.36 -11.94 10.52
CA ASP A 107 3.36 -13.32 10.96
C ASP A 107 4.31 -13.47 12.16
N PRO A 108 3.81 -13.93 13.33
CA PRO A 108 4.64 -14.14 14.51
C PRO A 108 5.60 -15.34 14.37
N GLU A 109 5.35 -16.27 13.44
CA GLU A 109 6.24 -17.41 13.18
C GLU A 109 7.45 -17.00 12.34
N VAL A 110 7.34 -15.90 11.60
CA VAL A 110 8.46 -15.31 10.86
C VAL A 110 9.34 -14.54 11.82
N ILE A 111 10.45 -15.14 12.26
CA ILE A 111 11.41 -14.55 13.19
C ILE A 111 12.79 -14.41 12.55
N ASP A 112 13.59 -13.48 13.04
CA ASP A 112 15.00 -13.39 12.65
C ASP A 112 15.79 -14.47 13.41
N ASP A 113 15.91 -15.65 12.79
CA ASP A 113 16.68 -16.78 13.31
C ASP A 113 18.08 -16.87 12.69
N GLY A 114 18.50 -15.84 11.93
CA GLY A 114 19.77 -15.80 11.23
C GLY A 114 19.88 -16.77 10.04
N ARG A 115 18.79 -17.45 9.63
CA ARG A 115 18.80 -18.37 8.48
C ARG A 115 18.47 -17.66 7.17
N TYR A 116 19.05 -18.18 6.08
CA TYR A 116 18.86 -17.65 4.74
C TYR A 116 17.96 -18.56 3.88
N PRO A 117 17.13 -17.99 2.98
CA PRO A 117 16.93 -16.56 2.74
C PRO A 117 16.21 -15.89 3.91
N GLN A 118 16.68 -14.69 4.31
CA GLN A 118 16.01 -13.90 5.34
C GLN A 118 14.80 -13.18 4.74
N GLU A 119 13.71 -13.15 5.49
CA GLU A 119 12.57 -12.27 5.18
C GLU A 119 12.98 -10.79 5.31
N ILE A 120 12.19 -9.87 4.75
CA ILE A 120 12.51 -8.43 4.81
C ILE A 120 12.10 -7.86 6.17
N PHE A 121 12.98 -8.01 7.16
CA PHE A 121 12.86 -7.37 8.48
C PHE A 121 13.25 -5.90 8.44
N ASN A 122 14.21 -5.55 7.58
CA ASN A 122 14.77 -4.22 7.45
C ASN A 122 14.76 -3.79 5.98
N PHE A 123 14.38 -2.55 5.70
CA PHE A 123 14.36 -1.99 4.36
C PHE A 123 14.64 -0.48 4.39
N GLY A 124 15.36 0.01 3.39
CA GLY A 124 15.69 1.43 3.26
C GLY A 124 16.82 1.87 4.19
N PRO A 125 16.90 3.18 4.51
CA PRO A 125 15.90 4.22 4.26
C PRO A 125 15.88 4.71 2.79
N ILE A 126 14.72 5.16 2.33
CA ILE A 126 14.54 5.72 0.98
C ILE A 126 13.57 6.91 0.96
N VAL A 127 13.79 7.85 0.03
CA VAL A 127 12.80 8.88 -0.33
C VAL A 127 12.05 8.41 -1.57
N VAL A 128 10.71 8.42 -1.52
CA VAL A 128 9.88 8.03 -2.66
C VAL A 128 10.02 9.08 -3.77
N PRO A 129 10.36 8.69 -5.02
CA PRO A 129 10.46 9.65 -6.11
C PRO A 129 9.15 10.41 -6.37
N LYS A 130 9.25 11.65 -6.86
CA LYS A 130 8.08 12.45 -7.21
C LYS A 130 7.26 11.74 -8.29
N GLY A 131 5.94 11.71 -8.11
CA GLY A 131 5.02 11.04 -9.04
C GLY A 131 4.97 9.51 -8.88
N GLU A 132 5.65 8.97 -7.88
CA GLU A 132 5.62 7.54 -7.56
C GLU A 132 5.02 7.27 -6.17
N PHE A 133 4.73 6.00 -5.92
CA PHE A 133 4.03 5.51 -4.75
C PHE A 133 4.73 4.28 -4.18
N PHE A 134 4.87 4.19 -2.86
CA PHE A 134 5.42 2.99 -2.23
C PHE A 134 4.27 2.09 -1.75
N MET A 135 4.22 0.87 -2.28
CA MET A 135 3.12 -0.06 -2.09
C MET A 135 3.54 -1.21 -1.16
N MET A 136 2.77 -1.50 -0.12
CA MET A 136 3.00 -2.64 0.77
C MET A 136 1.73 -3.45 0.95
N GLY A 137 1.88 -4.78 1.07
CA GLY A 137 0.76 -5.65 1.43
C GLY A 137 0.42 -5.54 2.91
N ASP A 138 -0.84 -5.82 3.23
CA ASP A 138 -1.31 -5.82 4.62
C ASP A 138 -0.84 -7.06 5.39
N ASN A 139 -0.74 -8.22 4.72
CA ASN A 139 -0.02 -9.38 5.24
C ASN A 139 1.49 -9.19 4.96
N ARG A 140 2.18 -8.54 5.91
CA ARG A 140 3.50 -7.93 5.69
C ARG A 140 4.61 -8.92 5.40
N ASP A 141 4.60 -10.07 6.06
CA ASP A 141 5.65 -11.08 5.89
C ASP A 141 5.38 -12.00 4.69
N HIS A 142 4.15 -12.00 4.15
CA HIS A 142 3.75 -12.83 3.01
C HIS A 142 3.37 -12.00 1.78
N SER A 143 4.04 -10.85 1.58
CA SER A 143 3.72 -9.94 0.49
C SER A 143 4.97 -9.56 -0.30
N ASN A 144 5.01 -9.98 -1.57
CA ASN A 144 5.90 -9.41 -2.56
C ASN A 144 5.37 -8.04 -3.02
N ASP A 145 6.06 -6.97 -2.63
CA ASP A 145 5.66 -5.57 -2.79
C ASP A 145 6.87 -4.63 -2.92
N SER A 146 6.69 -3.30 -2.82
CA SER A 146 7.73 -2.31 -3.14
C SER A 146 9.05 -2.47 -2.38
N ARG A 147 9.06 -3.23 -1.28
CA ARG A 147 10.30 -3.63 -0.58
C ARG A 147 11.25 -4.47 -1.44
N PHE A 148 10.73 -5.17 -2.46
CA PHE A 148 11.49 -6.07 -3.34
C PHE A 148 11.83 -5.44 -4.70
N TRP A 149 10.98 -4.53 -5.20
CA TRP A 149 11.08 -4.01 -6.58
C TRP A 149 10.99 -2.50 -6.71
N GLY A 150 10.88 -1.76 -5.59
CA GLY A 150 10.86 -0.30 -5.59
C GLY A 150 9.46 0.31 -5.73
N SER A 151 9.43 1.63 -5.90
CA SER A 151 8.20 2.42 -6.02
C SER A 151 7.49 2.23 -7.36
N VAL A 152 6.20 2.59 -7.37
CA VAL A 152 5.30 2.45 -8.51
C VAL A 152 5.08 3.81 -9.14
N PRO A 153 5.45 4.04 -10.41
CA PRO A 153 5.12 5.28 -11.10
C PRO A 153 3.62 5.39 -11.37
N TYR A 154 3.10 6.62 -11.36
CA TYR A 154 1.67 6.91 -11.58
C TYR A 154 1.09 6.24 -12.84
N ARG A 155 1.89 6.12 -13.91
CA ARG A 155 1.50 5.47 -15.16
C ARG A 155 1.06 4.01 -15.04
N LEU A 156 1.41 3.35 -13.93
CA LEU A 156 1.04 1.97 -13.66
C LEU A 156 -0.15 1.85 -12.71
N ILE A 157 -0.59 2.95 -12.11
CA ILE A 157 -1.74 2.97 -11.20
C ILE A 157 -3.01 2.80 -12.03
N VAL A 158 -3.83 1.80 -11.71
CA VAL A 158 -5.13 1.59 -12.37
C VAL A 158 -6.24 2.32 -11.62
N GLY A 159 -6.23 2.26 -10.28
CA GLY A 159 -7.22 2.96 -9.45
C GLY A 159 -7.47 2.26 -8.11
N LYS A 160 -8.55 2.65 -7.43
CA LYS A 160 -9.01 2.02 -6.18
C LYS A 160 -10.09 0.97 -6.47
N PRO A 161 -10.12 -0.16 -5.73
CA PRO A 161 -11.24 -1.09 -5.81
C PRO A 161 -12.51 -0.41 -5.28
N TRP A 162 -13.65 -0.63 -5.94
CA TRP A 162 -14.93 -0.02 -5.54
C TRP A 162 -15.75 -0.91 -4.61
N PHE A 163 -15.82 -2.21 -4.91
CA PHE A 163 -16.59 -3.18 -4.12
C PHE A 163 -16.09 -4.60 -4.37
N ILE A 164 -16.47 -5.52 -3.49
CA ILE A 164 -16.22 -6.95 -3.63
C ILE A 164 -17.34 -7.57 -4.44
N TYR A 165 -17.06 -7.94 -5.69
CA TYR A 165 -18.02 -8.61 -6.55
C TYR A 165 -18.37 -10.02 -6.05
N PHE A 166 -17.37 -10.76 -5.53
CA PHE A 166 -17.55 -12.13 -5.08
C PHE A 166 -16.52 -12.52 -4.02
N SER A 167 -16.90 -13.41 -3.09
CA SER A 167 -16.01 -13.94 -2.06
C SER A 167 -16.48 -15.32 -1.61
N TRP A 168 -15.56 -16.27 -1.50
CA TRP A 168 -15.79 -17.57 -0.88
C TRP A 168 -14.71 -17.90 0.15
N ASP A 169 -14.93 -18.91 0.97
CA ASP A 169 -13.92 -19.45 1.88
C ASP A 169 -13.17 -20.66 1.31
N LYS A 170 -12.33 -21.29 2.15
CA LYS A 170 -11.54 -22.48 1.77
C LYS A 170 -12.40 -23.72 1.48
N ASN A 171 -13.66 -23.71 1.90
CA ASN A 171 -14.63 -24.77 1.67
C ASN A 171 -15.54 -24.46 0.47
N TYR A 172 -15.24 -23.39 -0.29
CA TYR A 172 -16.04 -22.86 -1.40
C TYR A 172 -17.42 -22.33 -0.97
N GLU A 173 -17.60 -22.02 0.31
CA GLU A 173 -18.82 -21.39 0.80
C GLU A 173 -18.79 -19.89 0.53
N VAL A 174 -19.87 -19.34 -0.03
CA VAL A 174 -19.96 -17.92 -0.36
C VAL A 174 -20.07 -17.08 0.92
N ARG A 175 -19.18 -16.09 1.05
CA ARG A 175 -19.17 -15.10 2.14
C ARG A 175 -20.08 -13.93 1.78
N TRP A 176 -21.38 -14.15 1.90
CA TRP A 176 -22.41 -13.15 1.54
C TRP A 176 -22.28 -11.84 2.30
N ASP A 177 -21.74 -11.90 3.52
CA ASP A 177 -21.41 -10.75 4.36
C ASP A 177 -20.39 -9.80 3.74
N ARG A 178 -19.63 -10.22 2.71
CA ARG A 178 -18.62 -9.39 2.02
C ARG A 178 -19.04 -8.90 0.65
N VAL A 179 -19.96 -9.62 0.00
CA VAL A 179 -20.36 -9.32 -1.38
C VAL A 179 -21.10 -7.99 -1.45
N GLY A 180 -20.72 -7.13 -2.38
CA GLY A 180 -21.29 -5.81 -2.59
C GLY A 180 -20.73 -4.71 -1.69
N LYS A 181 -20.00 -5.06 -0.62
CA LYS A 181 -19.37 -4.07 0.27
C LYS A 181 -18.15 -3.43 -0.35
N SER A 182 -17.93 -2.17 0.02
CA SER A 182 -16.66 -1.49 -0.24
C SER A 182 -15.55 -2.04 0.67
N VAL A 183 -14.30 -1.76 0.33
CA VAL A 183 -13.19 -2.21 1.18
C VAL A 183 -13.17 -1.43 2.50
N GLU A 184 -13.51 -0.14 2.44
CA GLU A 184 -13.63 0.73 3.60
C GLU A 184 -14.72 0.27 4.57
N GLU A 185 -15.88 -0.15 4.04
CA GLU A 185 -16.96 -0.69 4.87
C GLU A 185 -16.54 -1.95 5.64
N LEU A 186 -15.81 -2.86 4.99
CA LEU A 186 -15.27 -4.03 5.66
C LEU A 186 -14.26 -3.67 6.75
N GLU A 187 -13.37 -2.70 6.49
CA GLU A 187 -12.41 -2.26 7.51
C GLU A 187 -13.10 -1.65 8.73
N GLU A 188 -14.19 -0.91 8.53
CA GLU A 188 -14.98 -0.34 9.63
C GLU A 188 -15.70 -1.41 10.47
N GLU A 189 -16.26 -2.44 9.84
CA GLU A 189 -16.85 -3.58 10.54
C GLU A 189 -15.82 -4.38 11.34
N MET A 190 -14.63 -4.62 10.74
CA MET A 190 -13.53 -5.27 11.45
C MET A 190 -13.09 -4.50 12.70
N LYS A 191 -13.13 -3.16 12.68
CA LYS A 191 -12.82 -2.34 13.86
C LYS A 191 -13.84 -2.49 14.98
N LYS A 192 -15.10 -2.75 14.63
CA LYS A 192 -16.21 -2.93 15.59
C LYS A 192 -16.24 -4.34 16.20
N GLY A 193 -15.47 -5.27 15.63
CA GLY A 193 -15.49 -6.68 16.03
C GLY A 193 -16.68 -7.46 15.45
N ASP A 194 -17.26 -6.97 14.35
CA ASP A 194 -18.42 -7.57 13.69
C ASP A 194 -18.04 -8.73 12.74
N PHE A 195 -16.84 -9.29 12.89
CA PHE A 195 -16.21 -10.30 12.00
C PHE A 195 -15.74 -11.55 12.75
#